data_AF-W6M570-F1
#
_entry.id   AF-W6M570-F1
#
_cell.length_a   1.000
_cell.length_b   1.000
_cell.length_c   1.000
_cell.angle_alpha   90.00
_cell.angle_beta   90.00
_cell.angle_gamma   90.00
#
_symmetry.space_group_name_H-M   'P 1'
#
loop_
_entity.id
_entity.type
_entity.pdbx_description
1 polymer ?
#
loop_
_entity_poly.entity_id
_entity_poly.type
_entity_poly.pdbx_seq_one_letter_code
_entity_poly.pdbx_strand_id
1 'polypeptide(L)'
;MAKKLTGVTKLARAVQDKSLEEKQPATELKGRQKPKLKNFRLTGVDIMRLQKLTEAVNKESERQISETAVIKGLIILGEKTNTEKLLKMIREAW
;
A
#
# COMPACT_ATOMS: atom_id res chain seq x y z
N MET A 1 11.22 -65.15 -32.33
CA MET A 1 10.52 -63.84 -32.44
C MET A 1 10.30 -63.30 -31.03
N ALA A 2 10.99 -62.21 -30.65
CA ALA A 2 10.90 -61.64 -29.31
C ALA A 2 9.79 -60.58 -29.23
N LYS A 3 8.85 -60.74 -28.31
CA LYS A 3 7.73 -59.81 -28.05
C LYS A 3 8.27 -58.59 -27.30
N LYS A 4 8.17 -57.39 -27.90
CA LYS A 4 8.55 -56.13 -27.24
C LYS A 4 7.54 -55.80 -26.13
N LEU A 5 8.02 -55.74 -24.89
CA LEU A 5 7.27 -55.27 -23.72
C LEU A 5 7.26 -53.73 -23.71
N THR A 6 6.26 -53.11 -24.33
CA THR A 6 6.00 -51.67 -24.20
C THR A 6 5.15 -51.42 -22.96
N GLY A 7 5.77 -51.50 -21.79
CA GLY A 7 5.17 -51.11 -20.52
C GLY A 7 5.71 -49.75 -20.10
N VAL A 8 4.93 -48.68 -20.32
CA VAL A 8 5.26 -47.37 -19.73
C VAL A 8 5.10 -47.52 -18.22
N THR A 9 6.23 -47.53 -17.50
CA THR A 9 6.27 -47.78 -16.06
C THR A 9 5.63 -46.62 -15.30
N LYS A 10 4.90 -46.92 -14.22
CA LYS A 10 4.19 -45.93 -13.36
C LYS A 10 5.09 -44.78 -12.87
N LEU A 11 6.41 -44.99 -12.82
CA LEU A 11 7.42 -43.97 -12.52
C LEU A 11 7.49 -42.85 -13.56
N ALA A 12 7.31 -43.14 -14.85
CA ALA A 12 7.32 -42.13 -15.90
C ALA A 12 6.14 -41.15 -15.80
N ARG A 13 5.01 -41.60 -15.24
CA ARG A 13 3.85 -40.74 -14.95
C ARG A 13 4.11 -39.80 -13.78
N ALA A 14 4.73 -40.29 -12.71
CA ALA A 14 5.04 -39.49 -11.52
C ALA A 14 6.06 -38.36 -11.78
N VAL A 15 6.92 -38.49 -12.81
CA VAL A 15 7.83 -37.43 -13.24
C VAL A 15 7.11 -36.35 -14.06
N GLN A 16 6.08 -36.72 -14.83
CA GLN A 16 5.25 -35.75 -15.57
C GLN A 16 4.31 -34.96 -14.65
N ASP A 17 3.81 -35.57 -13.57
CA ASP A 17 2.93 -34.85 -12.64
C ASP A 17 3.71 -33.81 -11.80
N LYS A 18 4.99 -34.05 -11.51
CA LYS A 18 5.84 -33.08 -10.78
C LYS A 18 6.28 -31.87 -11.60
N SER A 19 6.31 -31.96 -12.94
CA SER A 19 6.71 -30.84 -13.80
C SER A 19 5.57 -29.88 -14.15
N LEU A 20 4.34 -30.16 -13.70
CA LEU A 20 3.17 -29.32 -13.90
C LEU A 20 2.79 -28.45 -12.67
N GLU A 21 3.42 -28.66 -11.50
CA GLU A 21 3.16 -27.85 -10.30
C GLU A 21 4.01 -26.56 -10.22
N GLU A 22 5.01 -26.39 -11.09
CA GLU A 22 5.78 -25.15 -11.19
C GLU A 22 5.23 -24.27 -12.31
N LYS A 23 4.18 -23.50 -12.01
CA LYS A 23 3.87 -22.16 -12.55
C LYS A 23 2.45 -21.76 -12.18
N GLN A 24 2.19 -21.61 -10.87
CA GLN A 24 1.24 -20.57 -10.50
C GLN A 24 1.92 -19.24 -10.88
N PRO A 25 1.37 -18.44 -11.81
CA PRO A 25 1.91 -17.12 -12.04
C PRO A 25 1.82 -16.37 -10.70
N ALA A 26 2.97 -15.99 -10.16
CA ALA A 26 3.03 -15.08 -9.04
C ALA A 26 2.08 -13.93 -9.34
N THR A 27 1.02 -13.79 -8.53
CA THR A 27 0.00 -12.75 -8.69
C THR A 27 0.73 -11.46 -8.95
N GLU A 28 0.67 -10.96 -10.19
CA GLU A 28 1.38 -9.76 -10.58
C GLU A 28 0.96 -8.68 -9.59
N LEU A 29 1.91 -8.24 -8.75
CA LEU A 29 1.72 -7.11 -7.87
C LEU A 29 1.34 -5.96 -8.79
N LYS A 30 0.03 -5.67 -8.88
CA LYS A 30 -0.56 -4.63 -9.74
C LYS A 30 0.43 -3.50 -9.86
N GLY A 31 1.03 -3.37 -11.06
CA GLY A 31 2.14 -2.46 -11.28
C GLY A 31 1.85 -1.14 -10.59
N ARG A 32 2.75 -0.71 -9.69
CA ARG A 32 2.56 0.45 -8.81
C ARG A 32 2.03 1.59 -9.68
N GLN A 33 0.72 1.85 -9.58
CA GLN A 33 0.09 2.89 -10.36
C GLN A 33 0.83 4.17 -10.01
N LYS A 34 1.29 4.90 -11.01
CA LYS A 34 1.90 6.22 -10.78
C LYS A 34 0.92 7.02 -9.94
N PRO A 35 1.35 7.57 -8.79
CA PRO A 35 0.43 8.29 -7.92
C PRO A 35 -0.14 9.46 -8.71
N LYS A 36 -1.42 9.36 -9.08
CA LYS A 36 -2.14 10.48 -9.64
C LYS A 36 -2.51 11.39 -8.48
N LEU A 37 -2.00 12.62 -8.50
CA LEU A 37 -2.41 13.66 -7.56
C LEU A 37 -3.92 13.86 -7.72
N LYS A 38 -4.70 13.34 -6.77
CA LYS A 38 -6.11 13.70 -6.64
C LYS A 38 -6.14 15.05 -5.95
N ASN A 39 -6.82 16.02 -6.56
CA ASN A 39 -7.04 17.31 -5.93
C ASN A 39 -8.00 17.11 -4.75
N PHE A 40 -7.47 17.14 -3.52
CA PHE A 40 -8.27 17.15 -2.31
C PHE A 40 -8.70 18.59 -2.04
N ARG A 41 -10.01 18.85 -2.04
CA ARG A 41 -10.55 20.15 -1.66
C ARG A 41 -10.86 20.13 -0.17
N LEU A 42 -10.21 21.02 0.58
CA LEU A 42 -10.52 21.22 1.99
C LEU A 42 -11.96 21.73 2.11
N THR A 43 -12.76 21.08 2.97
CA THR A 43 -14.07 21.58 3.34
C THR A 43 -13.93 22.70 4.38
N GLY A 44 -15.00 23.47 4.64
CA GLY A 44 -14.97 24.52 5.67
C GLY A 44 -14.58 23.99 7.06
N VAL A 45 -15.01 22.76 7.40
CA VAL A 45 -14.64 22.10 8.66
C VAL A 45 -13.16 21.75 8.71
N ASP A 46 -12.60 21.29 7.59
CA ASP A 46 -11.16 20.97 7.50
C ASP A 46 -10.30 22.22 7.65
N ILE A 47 -10.74 23.35 7.06
CA ILE A 47 -10.07 24.65 7.18
C ILE A 47 -10.05 25.09 8.64
N MET A 48 -11.17 25.01 9.36
CA MET A 48 -11.22 25.37 10.79
C MET A 48 -10.32 24.49 11.65
N ARG A 49 -10.30 23.18 11.40
CA ARG A 49 -9.41 22.24 12.10
C ARG A 49 -7.94 22.55 11.84
N LEU A 50 -7.61 22.85 10.59
CA LEU A 50 -6.25 23.20 10.18
C LEU A 50 -5.80 24.53 10.81
N GLN A 51 -6.64 25.56 10.81
CA GLN A 51 -6.35 26.84 11.47
C GLN A 51 -6.07 26.66 12.96
N LYS A 52 -6.92 25.90 13.66
CA LYS A 52 -6.72 25.60 15.09
C LYS A 52 -5.40 24.85 15.36
N LEU A 53 -5.05 23.91 14.48
CA LEU A 53 -3.78 23.19 14.56
C LEU A 53 -2.60 24.14 14.31
N THR A 54 -2.68 24.99 13.30
CA THR A 54 -1.66 25.97 12.96
C THR A 54 -1.45 26.98 14.09
N GLU A 55 -2.51 27.43 14.75
CA GLU A 55 -2.39 28.27 15.95
C GLU A 55 -1.67 27.56 17.09
N ALA A 56 -1.98 26.28 17.34
CA ALA A 56 -1.30 25.51 18.38
C ALA A 56 0.20 25.34 18.07
N VAL A 57 0.53 25.03 16.82
CA VAL A 57 1.92 24.89 16.36
C VAL A 57 2.67 26.22 16.44
N ASN A 58 2.02 27.33 16.09
CA ASN A 58 2.62 28.67 16.15
C ASN A 58 2.83 29.17 17.58
N LYS A 59 2.13 28.63 18.58
CA LYS A 59 2.43 28.94 20.00
C LYS A 59 3.74 28.31 20.47
N GLU A 60 4.12 27.18 19.89
CA GLU A 60 5.37 26.49 20.24
C GLU A 60 6.53 26.87 19.31
N SER A 61 6.24 27.47 18.16
CA SER A 61 7.26 27.91 17.22
C SER A 61 7.67 29.36 17.46
N GLU A 62 8.96 29.63 17.37
CA GLU A 62 9.50 31.00 17.38
C GLU A 62 9.16 31.77 16.09
N ARG A 63 8.77 31.06 15.02
CA ARG A 63 8.46 31.64 13.71
C ARG A 63 7.04 31.33 13.32
N GLN A 64 6.40 32.24 12.59
CA GLN A 64 5.08 31.98 12.04
C GLN A 64 5.16 30.90 10.95
N ILE A 65 4.51 29.77 11.20
CA ILE A 65 4.36 28.65 10.29
C ILE A 65 3.02 28.81 9.56
N SER A 66 3.07 28.69 8.24
CA SER A 66 1.87 28.71 7.39
C SER A 66 1.13 27.37 7.45
N GLU A 67 -0.17 27.40 7.16
CA GLU A 67 -1.03 26.21 7.10
C GLU A 67 -0.48 25.16 6.11
N THR A 68 0.11 25.64 5.01
CA THR A 68 0.75 24.77 4.01
C THR A 68 1.96 24.04 4.57
N ALA A 69 2.77 24.70 5.40
CA ALA A 69 3.90 24.06 6.07
C ALA A 69 3.44 23.03 7.11
N VAL A 70 2.34 23.31 7.82
CA VAL A 70 1.73 22.33 8.74
C VAL A 70 1.25 21.09 7.99
N ILE A 71 0.57 21.24 6.84
CA ILE A 71 0.16 20.09 6.01
C ILE A 71 1.37 19.26 5.57
N LYS A 72 2.46 19.90 5.12
CA LYS A 72 3.70 19.20 4.75
C LYS A 72 4.27 18.41 5.93
N GLY A 73 4.28 19.01 7.12
CA GLY A 73 4.71 18.35 8.35
C GLY A 73 3.84 17.14 8.70
N LEU A 74 2.51 17.25 8.57
CA LEU A 74 1.58 16.14 8.81
C LEU A 74 1.78 14.98 7.85
N ILE A 75 2.11 15.25 6.58
CA ILE A 75 2.42 14.19 5.60
C ILE A 75 3.67 13.42 6.05
N ILE A 76 4.74 14.12 6.43
CA ILE A 76 5.98 13.50 6.93
C ILE A 76 5.73 12.72 8.22
N LEU A 77 4.88 13.25 9.12
CA LEU A 77 4.48 12.54 10.32
C LEU A 77 3.70 11.25 9.99
N GLY A 78 2.80 11.33 9.02
CA GLY A 78 2.04 10.20 8.50
C GLY A 78 2.94 9.11 7.91
N GLU A 79 4.00 9.47 7.18
CA GLU A 79 4.99 8.51 6.64
C GLU A 79 5.73 7.73 7.73
N LYS A 80 5.97 8.36 8.88
CA LYS A 80 6.65 7.74 10.03
C LYS A 80 5.70 6.93 10.93
N THR A 81 4.39 7.08 10.76
CA THR A 81 3.39 6.47 11.63
C THR A 81 3.08 5.05 11.17
N ASN A 82 2.81 4.13 12.11
CA ASN A 82 2.38 2.77 11.77
C ASN A 82 1.06 2.80 10.98
N THR A 83 1.03 2.08 9.86
CA THR A 83 -0.10 1.93 8.95
C THR A 83 -1.39 1.51 9.64
N GLU A 84 -1.34 0.69 10.69
CA GLU A 84 -2.53 0.29 11.46
C GLU A 84 -3.20 1.46 12.17
N LYS A 85 -2.39 2.34 12.79
CA LYS A 85 -2.90 3.56 13.44
C LYS A 85 -3.47 4.51 12.39
N LEU A 86 -2.80 4.64 11.24
CA LEU A 86 -3.28 5.47 10.15
C LEU A 86 -4.63 4.97 9.60
N LEU A 87 -4.81 3.65 9.43
CA LEU A 87 -6.07 3.05 8.99
C LEU A 87 -7.22 3.33 9.98
N LYS A 88 -6.95 3.26 11.28
CA LYS A 88 -7.96 3.60 12.30
C LYS A 88 -8.38 5.07 12.19
N MET A 89 -7.42 5.97 12.07
CA MET A 89 -7.69 7.42 11.93
C MET A 89 -8.48 7.72 10.64
N ILE A 90 -8.17 7.05 9.53
CA ILE A 90 -8.92 7.21 8.27
C ILE A 90 -10.38 6.76 8.43
N ARG A 91 -10.63 5.66 9.16
CA ARG A 91 -12.00 5.16 9.41
C ARG A 91 -12.83 6.11 10.27
N GLU A 92 -12.22 6.84 11.18
CA GLU A 92 -12.92 7.83 12.02
C GLU A 92 -13.17 9.15 11.28
N ALA A 93 -12.41 9.42 10.22
CA ALA A 93 -12.50 10.66 9.45
C ALA A 93 -13.42 10.58 8.20
N TRP A 94 -13.76 9.37 7.75
CA TRP A 94 -14.69 9.11 6.65
C TRP A 94 -16.09 8.83 7.19
#